data_AF-A0A7Y4QDY1-F1
#
_entry.id   AF-A0A7Y4QDY1-F1
#
_cell.length_a   1.000
_cell.length_b   1.000
_cell.length_c   1.000
_cell.angle_alpha   90.00
_cell.angle_beta   90.00
_cell.angle_gamma   90.00
#
_symmetry.space_group_name_H-M   'P 1'
#
loop_
_entity.id
_entity.type
_entity.pdbx_description
1 polymer ?
#
loop_
_entity_poly.entity_id
_entity_poly.type
_entity_poly.pdbx_seq_one_letter_code
_entity_poly.pdbx_strand_id
1 'polypeptide(L)'
;HVERHELPCGFEDAARLRARHNEEVLGISPATGRPHIMVTFTEEMANDRLMVEEMLRGGMSVARINCAHDHPEVWSKMIDALHRSVSKTGHNCKLYMDLAGPKIRVAALPPEVDVEKGLHLHEEDDLLLLPLPVSDPPKKGGMPIWIEPSSILEMIKPGEHLFFDDGKFEAKVISIEPHAAHVRIKRISTKKPFLKPEKGINLPDSDLKIPSLTENDKENIPFICQHADMVGYSFVSEPGDIELLRNELRKHARKKVPAIILKIERLSAIQNLPALLFNGMIDNSVGVMIARGDLAVEIGFERLSEIQEEILWICEAAHVPVIWATQVLETLNKTGFATRSEITDAAYGVMAECVMLNKGKHIIKTIQTLDDILRRQVLHVDKKRYILRPLGIAKNFLR
;
A
#
# COMPACT_ATOMS: atom_id res chain seq x y z
N HIS A 1 -10.67 31.99 -36.11
CA HIS A 1 -10.57 31.10 -34.93
C HIS A 1 -9.59 31.74 -33.97
N VAL A 2 -10.09 32.38 -32.91
CA VAL A 2 -9.22 32.90 -31.85
C VAL A 2 -8.80 31.69 -31.04
N GLU A 3 -7.53 31.30 -31.17
CA GLU A 3 -6.88 30.39 -30.23
C GLU A 3 -7.10 30.97 -28.83
N ARG A 4 -7.93 30.31 -28.01
CA ARG A 4 -7.88 30.54 -26.57
C ARG A 4 -6.49 30.09 -26.16
N HIS A 5 -5.55 31.01 -26.00
CA HIS A 5 -4.39 30.78 -25.17
C HIS A 5 -4.94 30.50 -23.77
N GLU A 6 -5.14 29.22 -23.45
CA GLU A 6 -5.34 28.80 -22.08
C GLU A 6 -4.13 29.31 -21.30
N LEU A 7 -4.38 30.21 -20.34
CA LEU A 7 -3.34 30.67 -19.44
C LEU A 7 -2.70 29.45 -18.78
N PRO A 8 -1.36 29.40 -18.68
CA PRO A 8 -0.70 28.29 -18.01
C PRO A 8 -1.22 28.18 -16.58
N CYS A 9 -1.42 26.94 -16.12
CA CYS A 9 -1.92 26.64 -14.78
C CYS A 9 -1.09 27.36 -13.71
N GLY A 10 -1.67 28.38 -13.07
CA GLY A 10 -1.03 29.14 -12.01
C GLY A 10 -1.08 28.42 -10.67
N PHE A 11 -0.47 29.02 -9.65
CA PHE A 11 -0.44 28.43 -8.30
C PHE A 11 -1.84 28.22 -7.71
N GLU A 12 -2.73 29.20 -7.90
CA GLU A 12 -4.12 29.14 -7.42
C GLU A 12 -4.95 28.10 -8.19
N ASP A 13 -4.73 27.99 -9.52
CA ASP A 13 -5.40 27.00 -10.35
C ASP A 13 -5.00 25.58 -9.93
N ALA A 14 -3.70 25.36 -9.73
CA ALA A 14 -3.16 24.09 -9.27
C ALA A 14 -3.72 23.70 -7.89
N ALA A 15 -3.80 24.65 -6.95
CA ALA A 15 -4.39 24.41 -5.63
C ALA A 15 -5.87 24.03 -5.71
N ARG A 16 -6.64 24.72 -6.56
CA ARG A 16 -8.06 24.42 -6.79
C ARG A 16 -8.27 23.06 -7.46
N LEU A 17 -7.46 22.72 -8.47
CA LEU A 17 -7.52 21.42 -9.14
C LEU A 17 -7.20 20.28 -8.17
N ARG A 18 -6.13 20.42 -7.37
CA ARG A 18 -5.79 19.44 -6.32
C ARG A 18 -6.92 19.26 -5.31
N ALA A 19 -7.49 20.36 -4.81
CA ALA A 19 -8.60 20.28 -3.86
C ALA A 19 -9.80 19.53 -4.46
N ARG A 20 -10.14 19.80 -5.73
CA ARG A 20 -11.21 19.11 -6.44
C ARG A 20 -10.91 17.61 -6.61
N HIS A 21 -9.75 17.24 -7.14
CA HIS A 21 -9.39 15.83 -7.34
C HIS A 21 -9.31 15.08 -6.00
N ASN A 22 -8.80 15.73 -4.95
CA ASN A 22 -8.81 15.17 -3.60
C ASN A 22 -10.24 14.90 -3.12
N GLU A 23 -11.17 15.85 -3.28
CA GLU A 23 -12.56 15.65 -2.89
C GLU A 23 -13.27 14.57 -3.71
N GLU A 24 -12.99 14.48 -5.01
CA GLU A 24 -13.56 13.47 -5.91
C GLU A 24 -13.13 12.04 -5.55
N VAL A 25 -11.87 11.88 -5.12
CA VAL A 25 -11.25 10.58 -4.79
C VAL A 25 -11.43 10.23 -3.31
N LEU A 26 -10.97 11.09 -2.39
CA LEU A 26 -10.89 10.85 -0.95
C LEU A 26 -12.07 11.43 -0.16
N GLY A 27 -12.94 12.21 -0.81
CA GLY A 27 -14.07 12.87 -0.18
C GLY A 27 -13.71 14.22 0.46
N ILE A 28 -14.70 14.87 1.05
CA ILE A 28 -14.52 16.17 1.70
C ILE A 28 -13.58 16.03 2.89
N SER A 29 -12.51 16.84 2.92
CA SER A 29 -11.58 16.82 4.05
C SER A 29 -12.28 17.30 5.34
N PRO A 30 -12.07 16.62 6.49
CA PRO A 30 -12.68 17.02 7.76
C PRO A 30 -12.23 18.39 8.29
N ALA A 31 -11.09 18.89 7.82
CA ALA A 31 -10.56 20.21 8.19
C ALA A 31 -9.65 20.74 7.08
N THR A 32 -9.64 22.06 6.86
CA THR A 32 -8.87 22.71 5.79
C THR A 32 -7.40 22.28 5.78
N GLY A 33 -6.97 21.65 4.69
CA GLY A 33 -5.59 21.19 4.47
C GLY A 33 -5.16 19.98 5.29
N ARG A 34 -5.98 19.46 6.20
CA ARG A 34 -5.65 18.27 6.98
C ARG A 34 -5.75 17.03 6.09
N PRO A 35 -4.72 16.16 6.01
CA PRO A 35 -4.84 14.90 5.31
C PRO A 35 -5.96 14.01 5.86
N HIS A 36 -6.53 13.18 5.00
CA HIS A 36 -7.43 12.11 5.39
C HIS A 36 -6.69 11.04 6.21
N ILE A 37 -7.37 10.44 7.18
CA ILE A 37 -6.85 9.28 7.90
C ILE A 37 -7.57 8.05 7.38
N MET A 38 -6.82 7.16 6.75
CA MET A 38 -7.29 5.86 6.27
C MET A 38 -6.96 4.78 7.30
N VAL A 39 -7.92 3.92 7.63
CA VAL A 39 -7.72 2.84 8.61
C VAL A 39 -8.09 1.50 7.99
N THR A 40 -7.22 0.51 8.13
CA THR A 40 -7.49 -0.86 7.67
C THR A 40 -8.42 -1.58 8.64
N PHE A 41 -9.57 -2.03 8.14
CA PHE A 41 -10.57 -2.77 8.91
C PHE A 41 -10.17 -4.24 9.10
N THR A 42 -10.74 -4.84 10.15
CA THR A 42 -10.63 -6.28 10.46
C THR A 42 -12.01 -6.86 10.71
N GLU A 43 -12.12 -8.19 10.70
CA GLU A 43 -13.37 -8.88 11.05
C GLU A 43 -13.88 -8.50 12.45
N GLU A 44 -12.99 -8.28 13.41
CA GLU A 44 -13.35 -7.81 14.76
C GLU A 44 -14.14 -6.49 14.70
N MET A 45 -13.72 -5.56 13.85
CA MET A 45 -14.38 -4.25 13.68
C MET A 45 -15.75 -4.37 12.99
N ALA A 46 -16.02 -5.47 12.27
CA ALA A 46 -17.35 -5.72 11.71
C ALA A 46 -18.40 -5.95 12.79
N ASN A 47 -17.97 -6.45 13.96
CA ASN A 47 -18.85 -6.77 15.09
C ASN A 47 -18.80 -5.72 16.21
N ASP A 48 -17.81 -4.83 16.22
CA ASP A 48 -17.69 -3.75 17.20
C ASP A 48 -18.02 -2.37 16.59
N ARG A 49 -19.32 -2.07 16.56
CA ARG A 49 -19.83 -0.79 16.07
C ARG A 49 -19.34 0.40 16.91
N LEU A 50 -19.18 0.24 18.23
CA LEU A 50 -18.76 1.35 19.09
C LEU A 50 -17.33 1.77 18.76
N MET A 51 -16.46 0.79 18.53
CA MET A 51 -15.09 1.03 18.07
C MET A 51 -15.06 1.78 16.74
N VAL A 52 -15.91 1.42 15.76
CA VAL A 52 -15.98 2.15 14.48
C VAL A 52 -16.45 3.59 14.66
N GLU A 53 -17.45 3.84 15.52
CA GLU A 53 -17.87 5.20 15.84
C GLU A 53 -16.76 6.01 16.53
N GLU A 54 -15.98 5.40 17.42
CA GLU A 54 -14.83 6.05 18.05
C GLU A 54 -13.73 6.39 17.04
N MET A 55 -13.45 5.51 16.07
CA MET A 55 -12.52 5.79 14.97
C MET A 55 -12.95 7.00 14.15
N LEU A 56 -14.24 7.09 13.80
CA LEU A 56 -14.81 8.23 13.08
C LEU A 56 -14.65 9.54 13.87
N ARG A 57 -15.02 9.54 15.16
CA ARG A 57 -14.85 10.71 16.04
C ARG A 57 -13.37 11.09 16.24
N GLY A 58 -12.48 10.10 16.19
CA GLY A 58 -11.03 10.30 16.25
C GLY A 58 -10.44 10.98 15.02
N GLY A 59 -11.18 11.03 13.90
CA GLY A 59 -10.74 11.70 12.67
C GLY A 59 -10.46 10.76 11.49
N MET A 60 -10.83 9.46 11.60
CA MET A 60 -10.88 8.55 10.45
C MET A 60 -11.88 9.07 9.42
N SER A 61 -11.46 9.08 8.15
CA SER A 61 -12.27 9.54 7.03
C SER A 61 -12.25 8.60 5.83
N VAL A 62 -11.41 7.56 5.87
CA VAL A 62 -11.41 6.48 4.88
C VAL A 62 -11.29 5.13 5.58
N ALA A 63 -12.17 4.20 5.27
CA ALA A 63 -12.12 2.81 5.71
C ALA A 63 -11.51 1.96 4.60
N ARG A 64 -10.42 1.24 4.91
CA ARG A 64 -9.76 0.32 3.99
C ARG A 64 -10.14 -1.12 4.30
N ILE A 65 -10.61 -1.86 3.29
CA ILE A 65 -10.74 -3.32 3.32
C ILE A 65 -9.67 -3.90 2.40
N ASN A 66 -8.89 -4.86 2.89
CA ASN A 66 -7.87 -5.54 2.09
C ASN A 66 -8.43 -6.86 1.55
N CYS A 67 -8.68 -6.95 0.25
CA CYS A 67 -9.29 -8.14 -0.37
C CYS A 67 -8.33 -9.32 -0.53
N ALA A 68 -7.05 -9.18 -0.14
CA ALA A 68 -6.15 -10.32 0.03
C ALA A 68 -6.52 -11.20 1.24
N HIS A 69 -7.46 -10.75 2.08
CA HIS A 69 -7.95 -11.47 3.24
C HIS A 69 -9.48 -11.45 3.30
N ASP A 70 -10.03 -12.44 3.99
CA ASP A 70 -11.47 -12.61 4.19
C ASP A 70 -12.22 -12.76 2.84
N HIS A 71 -13.56 -12.69 2.90
CA HIS A 71 -14.44 -12.95 1.76
C HIS A 71 -15.63 -11.97 1.76
N PRO A 72 -16.41 -11.86 0.66
CA PRO A 72 -17.50 -10.90 0.51
C PRO A 72 -18.50 -10.85 1.67
N GLU A 73 -18.79 -11.97 2.33
CA GLU A 73 -19.69 -12.00 3.49
C GLU A 73 -19.13 -11.22 4.69
N VAL A 74 -17.83 -11.30 4.93
CA VAL A 74 -17.15 -10.58 6.01
C VAL A 74 -17.04 -9.10 5.64
N TRP A 75 -16.65 -8.79 4.40
CA TRP A 75 -16.57 -7.41 3.92
C TRP A 75 -17.92 -6.70 4.01
N SER A 76 -19.02 -7.39 3.68
CA SER A 76 -20.39 -6.86 3.82
C SER A 76 -20.69 -6.43 5.26
N LYS A 77 -20.31 -7.25 6.25
CA LYS A 77 -20.50 -6.91 7.67
C LYS A 77 -19.67 -5.68 8.08
N MET A 78 -18.43 -5.57 7.60
CA MET A 78 -17.58 -4.39 7.83
C MET A 78 -18.22 -3.13 7.25
N ILE A 79 -18.74 -3.21 6.03
CA ILE A 79 -19.41 -2.10 5.33
C ILE A 79 -20.68 -1.69 6.06
N ASP A 80 -21.49 -2.65 6.52
CA ASP A 80 -22.69 -2.38 7.29
C ASP A 80 -22.38 -1.70 8.63
N ALA A 81 -21.33 -2.15 9.33
CA ALA A 81 -20.86 -1.51 10.55
C ALA A 81 -20.41 -0.06 10.29
N LEU A 82 -19.69 0.18 9.20
CA LEU A 82 -19.28 1.50 8.76
C LEU A 82 -20.49 2.41 8.48
N HIS A 83 -21.42 1.99 7.62
CA HIS A 83 -22.58 2.79 7.24
C HIS A 83 -23.48 3.16 8.42
N ARG A 84 -23.70 2.21 9.34
CA ARG A 84 -24.45 2.49 10.58
C ARG A 84 -23.71 3.50 11.47
N SER A 85 -22.39 3.40 11.55
CA SER A 85 -21.57 4.30 12.37
C SER A 85 -21.49 5.71 11.78
N VAL A 86 -21.36 5.83 10.46
CA VAL A 86 -21.46 7.11 9.72
C VAL A 86 -22.83 7.76 9.97
N SER A 87 -23.91 6.99 9.83
CA SER A 87 -25.28 7.49 10.07
C SER A 87 -25.48 7.96 11.51
N LYS A 88 -24.85 7.30 12.49
CA LYS A 88 -24.97 7.64 13.91
C LYS A 88 -24.12 8.85 14.32
N THR A 89 -22.93 8.98 13.75
CA THR A 89 -21.94 10.01 14.13
C THR A 89 -22.03 11.27 13.28
N GLY A 90 -22.62 11.20 12.09
CA GLY A 90 -22.65 12.28 11.10
C GLY A 90 -21.29 12.56 10.44
N HIS A 91 -20.27 11.74 10.70
CA HIS A 91 -18.94 11.90 10.10
C HIS A 91 -18.87 11.15 8.77
N ASN A 92 -18.49 11.85 7.70
CA ASN A 92 -18.30 11.24 6.39
C ASN A 92 -17.09 10.30 6.39
N CYS A 93 -17.23 9.15 5.74
CA CYS A 93 -16.13 8.20 5.55
C CYS A 93 -16.26 7.50 4.20
N LYS A 94 -15.18 7.50 3.42
CA LYS A 94 -15.12 6.80 2.13
C LYS A 94 -14.70 5.34 2.31
N LEU A 95 -15.15 4.46 1.44
CA LEU A 95 -14.74 3.06 1.41
C LEU A 95 -13.68 2.82 0.33
N TYR A 96 -12.52 2.34 0.75
CA TYR A 96 -11.42 1.91 -0.11
C TYR A 96 -11.30 0.37 -0.03
N MET A 97 -11.32 -0.31 -1.17
CA MET A 97 -11.10 -1.77 -1.25
C MET A 97 -9.84 -2.07 -2.06
N ASP A 98 -8.88 -2.78 -1.47
CA ASP A 98 -7.58 -3.06 -2.08
C ASP A 98 -7.60 -4.44 -2.75
N LEU A 99 -7.31 -4.50 -4.05
CA LEU A 99 -7.12 -5.77 -4.77
C LEU A 99 -5.86 -6.48 -4.24
N ALA A 100 -5.88 -7.81 -4.26
CA ALA A 100 -4.76 -8.59 -3.74
C ALA A 100 -3.54 -8.49 -4.67
N GLY A 101 -3.78 -8.54 -5.98
CA GLY A 101 -2.74 -8.59 -7.00
C GLY A 101 -1.92 -9.89 -6.94
N PRO A 102 -0.91 -10.01 -7.82
CA PRO A 102 -0.11 -11.23 -7.97
C PRO A 102 1.00 -11.31 -6.90
N LYS A 103 0.62 -11.55 -5.64
CA LYS A 103 1.60 -11.66 -4.56
C LYS A 103 2.44 -12.93 -4.70
N ILE A 104 3.75 -12.75 -4.87
CA ILE A 104 4.71 -13.86 -4.89
C ILE A 104 4.98 -14.27 -3.44
N ARG A 105 4.89 -15.56 -3.13
CA ARG A 105 5.02 -16.06 -1.76
C ARG A 105 5.64 -17.45 -1.69
N VAL A 106 6.16 -17.76 -0.51
CA VAL A 106 6.44 -19.14 -0.09
C VAL A 106 5.10 -19.82 0.16
N ALA A 107 4.69 -20.71 -0.74
CA ALA A 107 3.43 -21.43 -0.64
C ALA A 107 3.51 -22.61 0.33
N ALA A 108 4.62 -23.35 0.33
CA ALA A 108 4.79 -24.47 1.26
C ALA A 108 6.25 -24.66 1.67
N LEU A 109 6.41 -25.27 2.85
CA LEU A 109 7.67 -25.71 3.41
C LEU A 109 7.72 -27.25 3.40
N PRO A 110 8.89 -27.88 3.65
CA PRO A 110 8.99 -29.32 3.74
C PRO A 110 7.97 -29.91 4.74
N PRO A 111 7.34 -31.06 4.47
CA PRO A 111 6.33 -31.65 5.36
C PRO A 111 6.80 -31.91 6.79
N GLU A 112 8.12 -32.06 7.01
CA GLU A 112 8.72 -32.26 8.32
C GLU A 112 8.82 -30.97 9.14
N VAL A 113 8.64 -29.81 8.51
CA VAL A 113 8.66 -28.50 9.17
C VAL A 113 7.29 -28.21 9.76
N ASP A 114 7.25 -28.04 11.07
CA ASP A 114 6.12 -27.47 11.79
C ASP A 114 5.86 -26.04 11.28
N VAL A 115 4.73 -25.85 10.58
CA VAL A 115 4.34 -24.57 9.96
C VAL A 115 4.23 -23.42 10.97
N GLU A 116 3.89 -23.70 12.22
CA GLU A 116 3.81 -22.67 13.27
C GLU A 116 5.19 -22.19 13.68
N LYS A 117 6.19 -23.07 13.65
CA LYS A 117 7.59 -22.75 13.94
C LYS A 117 8.29 -22.13 12.73
N GLY A 118 7.99 -22.63 11.53
CA GLY A 118 8.67 -22.25 10.29
C GLY A 118 10.01 -22.95 10.11
N LEU A 119 10.60 -22.77 8.93
CA LEU A 119 11.90 -23.28 8.55
C LEU A 119 13.00 -22.39 9.15
N HIS A 120 13.85 -22.97 10.00
CA HIS A 120 15.00 -22.28 10.59
C HIS A 120 16.11 -22.12 9.55
N LEU A 121 16.57 -20.89 9.32
CA LEU A 121 17.57 -20.56 8.31
C LEU A 121 18.83 -19.99 8.95
N HIS A 122 19.98 -20.28 8.34
CA HIS A 122 21.28 -19.67 8.61
C HIS A 122 21.82 -19.00 7.35
N GLU A 123 22.75 -18.07 7.54
CA GLU A 123 23.52 -17.52 6.42
C GLU A 123 24.32 -18.64 5.75
N GLU A 124 24.43 -18.54 4.42
CA GLU A 124 24.98 -19.56 3.52
C GLU A 124 24.18 -20.87 3.38
N ASP A 125 22.98 -20.97 3.97
CA ASP A 125 22.06 -22.09 3.67
C ASP A 125 21.65 -22.07 2.18
N ASP A 126 21.67 -23.26 1.56
CA ASP A 126 21.19 -23.49 0.20
C ASP A 126 19.71 -23.90 0.24
N LEU A 127 18.87 -23.17 -0.49
CA LEU A 127 17.45 -23.44 -0.69
C LEU A 127 17.17 -23.82 -2.15
N LEU A 128 16.19 -24.69 -2.33
CA LEU A 128 15.68 -25.08 -3.65
C LEU A 128 14.25 -24.57 -3.81
N LEU A 129 14.05 -23.59 -4.69
CA LEU A 129 12.74 -23.08 -5.05
C LEU A 129 12.07 -24.06 -6.03
N LEU A 130 10.87 -24.53 -5.67
CA LEU A 130 10.10 -25.51 -6.42
C LEU A 130 8.69 -24.99 -6.77
N PRO A 131 8.11 -25.43 -7.90
CA PRO A 131 6.78 -25.02 -8.34
C PRO A 131 5.70 -25.83 -7.60
N LEU A 132 4.52 -25.24 -7.42
CA LEU A 132 3.32 -26.02 -7.07
C LEU A 132 2.85 -26.92 -8.24
N PRO A 133 2.19 -28.07 -7.97
CA PRO A 133 1.84 -28.62 -6.66
C PRO A 133 3.04 -29.24 -5.92
N VAL A 134 2.92 -29.39 -4.60
CA VAL A 134 3.97 -30.02 -3.77
C VAL A 134 4.26 -31.43 -4.27
N SER A 135 5.54 -31.73 -4.49
CA SER A 135 6.04 -33.01 -5.00
C SER A 135 7.19 -33.52 -4.15
N ASP A 136 7.60 -34.78 -4.33
CA ASP A 136 8.81 -35.28 -3.68
C ASP A 136 10.01 -34.42 -4.10
N PRO A 137 10.73 -33.81 -3.15
CA PRO A 137 11.86 -32.96 -3.49
C PRO A 137 13.04 -33.81 -4.00
N PRO A 138 13.91 -33.25 -4.85
CA PRO A 138 15.14 -33.92 -5.23
C PRO A 138 15.98 -34.33 -4.01
N LYS A 139 16.58 -35.52 -4.05
CA LYS A 139 17.41 -36.05 -2.94
C LYS A 139 18.68 -35.22 -2.65
N LYS A 140 19.02 -34.27 -3.52
CA LYS A 140 20.18 -33.37 -3.44
C LYS A 140 19.77 -32.01 -4.00
N GLY A 141 20.25 -30.91 -3.42
CA GLY A 141 20.04 -29.58 -4.00
C GLY A 141 19.61 -28.46 -3.05
N GLY A 142 19.78 -28.62 -1.73
CA GLY A 142 19.35 -27.62 -0.75
C GLY A 142 17.99 -27.95 -0.14
N MET A 143 17.56 -27.13 0.81
CA MET A 143 16.26 -27.30 1.49
C MET A 143 15.12 -26.88 0.55
N PRO A 144 14.14 -27.76 0.27
CA PRO A 144 13.09 -27.44 -0.69
C PRO A 144 12.05 -26.49 -0.11
N ILE A 145 11.67 -25.47 -0.88
CA ILE A 145 10.53 -24.60 -0.58
C ILE A 145 9.69 -24.41 -1.84
N TRP A 146 8.37 -24.46 -1.68
CA TRP A 146 7.44 -24.29 -2.80
C TRP A 146 6.96 -22.85 -2.86
N ILE A 147 6.85 -22.33 -4.06
CA ILE A 147 6.54 -20.92 -4.31
C ILE A 147 5.34 -20.77 -5.24
N GLU A 148 4.65 -19.64 -5.11
CA GLU A 148 3.54 -19.27 -5.95
C GLU A 148 3.64 -17.78 -6.33
N PRO A 149 3.41 -17.41 -7.61
CA PRO A 149 3.19 -18.29 -8.75
C PRO A 149 4.49 -18.96 -9.24
N SER A 150 4.40 -20.23 -9.65
CA SER A 150 5.55 -21.02 -10.15
C SER A 150 6.24 -20.41 -11.38
N SER A 151 5.53 -19.57 -12.16
CA SER A 151 6.04 -18.94 -13.37
C SER A 151 7.25 -18.03 -13.13
N ILE A 152 7.48 -17.58 -11.90
CA ILE A 152 8.66 -16.74 -11.59
C ILE A 152 9.98 -17.48 -11.82
N LEU A 153 10.00 -18.81 -11.75
CA LEU A 153 11.20 -19.62 -11.98
C LEU A 153 11.75 -19.46 -13.41
N GLU A 154 10.89 -19.06 -14.35
CA GLU A 154 11.27 -18.80 -15.74
C GLU A 154 11.76 -17.35 -15.98
N MET A 155 11.58 -16.46 -14.99
CA MET A 155 11.84 -15.02 -15.11
C MET A 155 13.07 -14.55 -14.35
N ILE A 156 13.56 -15.34 -13.39
CA ILE A 156 14.76 -15.05 -12.60
C ILE A 156 16.04 -15.49 -13.32
N LYS A 157 17.19 -14.93 -12.95
CA LYS A 157 18.51 -15.27 -13.52
C LYS A 157 19.56 -15.54 -12.43
N PRO A 158 20.58 -16.36 -12.71
CA PRO A 158 21.72 -16.52 -11.81
C PRO A 158 22.37 -15.16 -11.49
N GLY A 159 22.65 -14.93 -10.22
CA GLY A 159 23.25 -13.69 -9.72
C GLY A 159 22.25 -12.65 -9.23
N GLU A 160 20.94 -12.80 -9.49
CA GLU A 160 19.90 -11.89 -9.02
C GLU A 160 19.62 -12.06 -7.52
N HIS A 161 19.15 -10.99 -6.88
CA HIS A 161 18.75 -10.97 -5.48
C HIS A 161 17.28 -11.38 -5.33
N LEU A 162 17.03 -12.08 -4.24
CA LEU A 162 15.72 -12.55 -3.82
C LEU A 162 15.56 -12.20 -2.34
N PHE A 163 14.42 -11.65 -1.96
CA PHE A 163 14.13 -11.32 -0.58
C PHE A 163 12.91 -12.06 -0.07
N PHE A 164 12.94 -12.52 1.17
CA PHE A 164 11.81 -13.15 1.84
C PHE A 164 11.35 -12.37 3.06
N ASP A 165 10.04 -12.44 3.34
CA ASP A 165 9.39 -11.90 4.55
C ASP A 165 9.72 -10.42 4.79
N ASP A 166 9.44 -9.57 3.79
CA ASP A 166 9.66 -8.11 3.81
C ASP A 166 11.15 -7.73 3.94
N GLY A 167 12.02 -8.41 3.19
CA GLY A 167 13.47 -8.12 3.19
C GLY A 167 14.25 -8.68 4.38
N LYS A 168 13.62 -9.47 5.26
CA LYS A 168 14.29 -10.04 6.45
C LYS A 168 15.34 -11.07 6.08
N PHE A 169 15.14 -11.82 5.01
CA PHE A 169 16.11 -12.76 4.47
C PHE A 169 16.48 -12.30 3.07
N GLU A 170 17.76 -12.06 2.85
CA GLU A 170 18.30 -11.82 1.53
C GLU A 170 18.96 -13.10 1.03
N ALA A 171 18.66 -13.46 -0.20
CA ALA A 171 19.23 -14.60 -0.89
C ALA A 171 19.71 -14.19 -2.28
N LYS A 172 20.56 -15.03 -2.86
CA LYS A 172 21.08 -14.85 -4.21
C LYS A 172 20.83 -16.09 -5.02
N VAL A 173 20.34 -15.92 -6.25
CA VAL A 173 20.18 -17.03 -7.20
C VAL A 173 21.56 -17.54 -7.61
N ILE A 174 21.83 -18.82 -7.35
CA ILE A 174 23.10 -19.47 -7.67
C ILE A 174 23.03 -20.11 -9.05
N SER A 175 21.99 -20.88 -9.31
CA SER A 175 21.77 -21.57 -10.59
C SER A 175 20.30 -21.87 -10.81
N ILE A 176 19.92 -22.04 -12.06
CA ILE A 176 18.55 -22.38 -12.46
C ILE A 176 18.58 -23.75 -13.12
N GLU A 177 17.63 -24.59 -12.72
CA GLU A 177 17.33 -25.88 -13.31
C GLU A 177 15.95 -25.83 -13.99
N PRO A 178 15.60 -26.79 -14.87
CA PRO A 178 14.26 -26.88 -15.40
C PRO A 178 13.22 -26.93 -14.27
N HIS A 179 12.39 -25.87 -14.18
CA HIS A 179 11.37 -25.69 -13.15
C HIS A 179 11.91 -25.68 -11.71
N ALA A 180 13.16 -25.30 -11.45
CA ALA A 180 13.66 -25.10 -10.10
C ALA A 180 14.78 -24.06 -10.05
N ALA A 181 15.00 -23.45 -8.89
CA ALA A 181 16.13 -22.53 -8.71
C ALA A 181 16.85 -22.78 -7.40
N HIS A 182 18.17 -22.85 -7.48
CA HIS A 182 19.05 -22.93 -6.31
C HIS A 182 19.36 -21.50 -5.87
N VAL A 183 19.05 -21.20 -4.61
CA VAL A 183 19.31 -19.89 -4.02
C VAL A 183 20.06 -20.06 -2.71
N ARG A 184 20.95 -19.12 -2.40
CA ARG A 184 21.71 -19.14 -1.14
C ARG A 184 21.37 -17.95 -0.27
N ILE A 185 21.10 -18.19 1.01
CA ILE A 185 20.89 -17.13 1.99
C ILE A 185 22.20 -16.35 2.18
N LYS A 186 22.13 -15.03 2.07
CA LYS A 186 23.27 -14.11 2.20
C LYS A 186 23.24 -13.27 3.46
N ARG A 187 22.04 -12.87 3.90
CA ARG A 187 21.89 -12.03 5.09
C ARG A 187 20.58 -12.33 5.80
N ILE A 188 20.63 -12.37 7.13
CA ILE A 188 19.44 -12.49 7.98
C ILE A 188 19.32 -11.28 8.91
N SER A 189 18.27 -10.48 8.71
CA SER A 189 18.01 -9.22 9.44
C SER A 189 16.89 -9.37 10.48
N THR A 190 16.80 -10.52 11.14
CA THR A 190 15.78 -10.82 12.16
C THR A 190 16.32 -11.62 13.34
N LYS A 191 15.81 -11.35 14.55
CA LYS A 191 16.13 -12.12 15.76
C LYS A 191 15.50 -13.51 15.76
N LYS A 192 14.47 -13.73 14.93
CA LYS A 192 13.77 -15.01 14.77
C LYS A 192 13.99 -15.46 13.34
N PRO A 193 15.05 -16.23 13.06
CA PRO A 193 15.44 -16.61 11.70
C PRO A 193 14.61 -17.80 11.19
N PHE A 194 13.28 -17.67 11.28
CA PHE A 194 12.32 -18.68 10.83
C PHE A 194 11.52 -18.14 9.65
N LEU A 195 11.68 -18.77 8.49
CA LEU A 195 10.86 -18.52 7.31
C LEU A 195 9.57 -19.34 7.41
N LYS A 196 8.41 -18.71 7.24
CA LYS A 196 7.11 -19.37 7.33
C LYS A 196 6.46 -19.49 5.95
N PRO A 197 5.43 -20.35 5.79
CA PRO A 197 4.55 -20.26 4.63
C PRO A 197 3.85 -18.90 4.57
N GLU A 198 3.28 -18.58 3.42
CA GLU A 198 2.58 -17.32 3.10
C GLU A 198 3.45 -16.07 3.15
N LYS A 199 4.77 -16.22 3.37
CA LYS A 199 5.71 -15.10 3.39
C LYS A 199 6.00 -14.62 1.98
N GLY A 200 5.94 -13.30 1.81
CA GLY A 200 6.19 -12.63 0.54
C GLY A 200 7.60 -12.86 0.04
N ILE A 201 7.73 -12.89 -1.28
CA ILE A 201 8.98 -12.99 -2.02
C ILE A 201 9.08 -11.75 -2.91
N ASN A 202 10.22 -11.07 -2.87
CA ASN A 202 10.52 -9.91 -3.70
C ASN A 202 11.72 -10.21 -4.60
N LEU A 203 11.66 -9.71 -5.84
CA LEU A 203 12.60 -10.01 -6.93
C LEU A 203 12.95 -8.70 -7.67
N PRO A 204 13.69 -7.79 -7.01
CA PRO A 204 13.91 -6.44 -7.53
C PRO A 204 14.70 -6.38 -8.84
N ASP A 205 15.53 -7.39 -9.08
CA ASP A 205 16.39 -7.45 -10.26
C ASP A 205 15.67 -8.05 -11.49
N SER A 206 14.54 -8.74 -11.28
CA SER A 206 13.88 -9.52 -12.31
C SER A 206 12.77 -8.72 -13.00
N ASP A 207 12.68 -8.83 -14.33
CA ASP A 207 11.56 -8.29 -15.11
C ASP A 207 10.35 -9.24 -15.02
N LEU A 208 9.53 -9.04 -13.99
CA LEU A 208 8.39 -9.91 -13.69
C LEU A 208 7.19 -9.59 -14.59
N LYS A 209 7.00 -10.42 -15.63
CA LYS A 209 5.85 -10.35 -16.54
C LYS A 209 4.63 -11.10 -15.99
N ILE A 210 4.22 -10.73 -14.78
CA ILE A 210 3.05 -11.30 -14.13
C ILE A 210 1.90 -10.29 -14.22
N PRO A 211 0.72 -10.68 -14.73
CA PRO A 211 -0.43 -9.77 -14.78
C PRO A 211 -0.76 -9.19 -13.41
N SER A 212 -0.84 -7.87 -13.30
CA SER A 212 -1.20 -7.19 -12.04
C SER A 212 -2.65 -7.44 -11.63
N LEU A 213 -3.54 -7.76 -12.59
CA LEU A 213 -4.92 -8.15 -12.33
C LEU A 213 -5.08 -9.67 -12.37
N THR A 214 -5.28 -10.30 -11.21
CA THR A 214 -5.44 -11.75 -11.10
C THR A 214 -6.88 -12.21 -11.37
N GLU A 215 -7.09 -13.52 -11.56
CA GLU A 215 -8.47 -14.07 -11.67
C GLU A 215 -9.27 -13.89 -10.37
N ASN A 216 -8.64 -14.08 -9.20
CA ASN A 216 -9.26 -13.79 -7.90
C ASN A 216 -9.65 -12.31 -7.78
N ASP A 217 -8.84 -11.39 -8.30
CA ASP A 217 -9.21 -9.97 -8.33
C ASP A 217 -10.45 -9.73 -9.20
N LYS A 218 -10.52 -10.36 -10.38
CA LYS A 218 -11.70 -10.27 -11.27
C LYS A 218 -12.97 -10.80 -10.63
N GLU A 219 -12.88 -11.88 -9.85
CA GLU A 219 -14.02 -12.42 -9.09
C GLU A 219 -14.53 -11.44 -8.01
N ASN A 220 -13.64 -10.62 -7.45
CA ASN A 220 -13.97 -9.64 -6.42
C ASN A 220 -14.46 -8.30 -6.97
N ILE A 221 -14.11 -7.95 -8.21
CA ILE A 221 -14.51 -6.68 -8.85
C ILE A 221 -16.02 -6.40 -8.83
N PRO A 222 -16.93 -7.36 -9.11
CA PRO A 222 -18.37 -7.11 -9.04
C PRO A 222 -18.81 -6.59 -7.66
N PHE A 223 -18.27 -7.17 -6.58
CA PHE A 223 -18.53 -6.73 -5.22
C PHE A 223 -17.96 -5.34 -4.97
N ILE A 224 -16.72 -5.09 -5.38
CA ILE A 224 -16.05 -3.79 -5.24
C ILE A 224 -16.83 -2.70 -5.96
N CYS A 225 -17.26 -2.92 -7.21
CA CYS A 225 -18.07 -1.97 -7.98
C CYS A 225 -19.42 -1.63 -7.35
N GLN A 226 -19.96 -2.52 -6.51
CA GLN A 226 -21.23 -2.28 -5.80
C GLN A 226 -21.04 -1.42 -4.55
N HIS A 227 -19.88 -1.50 -3.90
CA HIS A 227 -19.69 -1.00 -2.54
C HIS A 227 -18.63 0.09 -2.39
N ALA A 228 -17.52 0.01 -3.13
CA ALA A 228 -16.34 0.83 -2.90
C ALA A 228 -16.44 2.21 -3.57
N ASP A 229 -15.93 3.23 -2.89
CA ASP A 229 -15.66 4.54 -3.49
C ASP A 229 -14.34 4.54 -4.27
N MET A 230 -13.38 3.75 -3.80
CA MET A 230 -12.03 3.63 -4.35
C MET A 230 -11.60 2.17 -4.43
N VAL A 231 -10.84 1.82 -5.46
CA VAL A 231 -10.18 0.52 -5.60
C VAL A 231 -8.67 0.69 -5.63
N GLY A 232 -7.98 -0.03 -4.75
CA GLY A 232 -6.52 -0.15 -4.75
C GLY A 232 -6.06 -1.15 -5.80
N TYR A 233 -5.15 -0.73 -6.67
CA TYR A 233 -4.58 -1.62 -7.68
C TYR A 233 -3.15 -1.98 -7.33
N SER A 234 -2.99 -3.13 -6.67
CA SER A 234 -1.71 -3.68 -6.23
C SER A 234 -0.80 -4.04 -7.40
N PHE A 235 0.49 -3.82 -7.23
CA PHE A 235 1.57 -4.19 -8.14
C PHE A 235 1.43 -3.66 -9.58
N VAL A 236 0.70 -2.57 -9.78
CA VAL A 236 0.61 -1.88 -11.08
C VAL A 236 2.01 -1.47 -11.55
N SER A 237 2.35 -1.79 -12.80
CA SER A 237 3.70 -1.61 -13.33
C SER A 237 3.73 -0.86 -14.66
N GLU A 238 2.69 -0.97 -15.49
CA GLU A 238 2.61 -0.32 -16.80
C GLU A 238 1.22 0.26 -17.11
N PRO A 239 1.10 1.21 -18.05
CA PRO A 239 -0.18 1.80 -18.42
C PRO A 239 -1.24 0.77 -18.87
N GLY A 240 -0.81 -0.32 -19.51
CA GLY A 240 -1.69 -1.41 -19.94
C GLY A 240 -2.42 -2.07 -18.77
N ASP A 241 -1.78 -2.16 -17.60
CA ASP A 241 -2.42 -2.67 -16.39
C ASP A 241 -3.65 -1.84 -16.01
N ILE A 242 -3.55 -0.51 -16.10
CA ILE A 242 -4.64 0.42 -15.76
C ILE A 242 -5.80 0.23 -16.73
N GLU A 243 -5.51 0.04 -18.02
CA GLU A 243 -6.53 -0.24 -19.03
C GLU A 243 -7.26 -1.55 -18.77
N LEU A 244 -6.55 -2.61 -18.36
CA LEU A 244 -7.14 -3.89 -17.99
C LEU A 244 -8.12 -3.72 -16.82
N LEU A 245 -7.69 -3.09 -15.73
CA LEU A 245 -8.55 -2.86 -14.56
C LEU A 245 -9.74 -1.95 -14.92
N ARG A 246 -9.50 -0.84 -15.62
CA ARG A 246 -10.55 0.10 -16.07
C ARG A 246 -11.62 -0.62 -16.87
N ASN A 247 -11.22 -1.44 -17.84
CA ASN A 247 -12.15 -2.18 -18.69
C ASN A 247 -12.95 -3.18 -17.86
N GLU A 248 -12.33 -3.86 -16.90
CA GLU A 248 -13.04 -4.79 -16.03
C GLU A 248 -14.02 -4.08 -15.10
N LEU A 249 -13.62 -2.99 -14.44
CA LEU A 249 -14.52 -2.18 -13.60
C LEU A 249 -15.74 -1.68 -14.38
N ARG A 250 -15.54 -1.19 -15.61
CA ARG A 250 -16.63 -0.68 -16.48
C ARG A 250 -17.65 -1.75 -16.87
N LYS A 251 -17.29 -3.04 -16.88
CA LYS A 251 -18.25 -4.14 -17.13
C LYS A 251 -19.25 -4.30 -15.99
N HIS A 252 -18.85 -4.01 -14.75
CA HIS A 252 -19.65 -4.28 -13.56
C HIS A 252 -20.22 -3.02 -12.90
N ALA A 253 -19.58 -1.86 -13.09
CA ALA A 253 -20.01 -0.60 -12.52
C ALA A 253 -21.32 -0.12 -13.15
N ARG A 254 -22.36 0.10 -12.32
CA ARG A 254 -23.69 0.52 -12.78
C ARG A 254 -23.91 2.03 -12.76
N LYS A 255 -23.27 2.74 -11.83
CA LYS A 255 -23.51 4.18 -11.60
C LYS A 255 -22.22 4.98 -11.70
N LYS A 256 -21.29 4.72 -10.79
CA LYS A 256 -20.00 5.37 -10.70
C LYS A 256 -18.94 4.26 -10.66
N VAL A 257 -17.91 4.42 -11.47
CA VAL A 257 -16.72 3.57 -11.40
C VAL A 257 -15.92 4.02 -10.16
N PRO A 258 -15.49 3.10 -9.27
CA PRO A 258 -14.62 3.46 -8.15
C PRO A 258 -13.35 4.14 -8.65
N ALA A 259 -12.86 5.15 -7.92
CA ALA A 259 -11.60 5.79 -8.27
C ALA A 259 -10.44 4.78 -8.17
N ILE A 260 -9.55 4.77 -9.16
CA ILE A 260 -8.42 3.83 -9.19
C ILE A 260 -7.27 4.44 -8.42
N ILE A 261 -6.78 3.74 -7.42
CA ILE A 261 -5.57 4.12 -6.66
C ILE A 261 -4.43 3.23 -7.12
N LEU A 262 -3.45 3.83 -7.79
CA LEU A 262 -2.25 3.16 -8.28
C LEU A 262 -1.29 2.91 -7.12
N LYS A 263 -1.05 1.65 -6.77
CA LYS A 263 -0.13 1.30 -5.68
C LYS A 263 1.28 1.14 -6.23
N ILE A 264 2.14 2.09 -5.89
CA ILE A 264 3.54 2.09 -6.32
C ILE A 264 4.32 1.19 -5.35
N GLU A 265 4.51 -0.05 -5.77
CA GLU A 265 5.10 -1.15 -4.98
C GLU A 265 6.37 -1.74 -5.60
N ARG A 266 6.64 -1.46 -6.88
CA ARG A 266 7.74 -2.04 -7.67
C ARG A 266 8.62 -0.97 -8.31
N LEU A 267 9.86 -1.34 -8.64
CA LEU A 267 10.77 -0.45 -9.37
C LEU A 267 10.22 -0.03 -10.75
N SER A 268 9.60 -0.96 -11.48
CA SER A 268 8.97 -0.71 -12.77
C SER A 268 7.88 0.37 -12.68
N ALA A 269 7.07 0.35 -11.61
CA ALA A 269 6.03 1.33 -11.36
C ALA A 269 6.60 2.74 -11.17
N ILE A 270 7.74 2.86 -10.49
CA ILE A 270 8.45 4.15 -10.32
C ILE A 270 8.95 4.64 -11.67
N GLN A 271 9.64 3.78 -12.44
CA GLN A 271 10.19 4.12 -13.76
C GLN A 271 9.08 4.58 -14.73
N ASN A 272 7.91 3.96 -14.64
CA ASN A 272 6.74 4.27 -15.48
C ASN A 272 5.78 5.29 -14.86
N LEU A 273 6.07 5.87 -13.69
CA LEU A 273 5.12 6.70 -12.95
C LEU A 273 4.49 7.83 -13.80
N PRO A 274 5.25 8.61 -14.62
CA PRO A 274 4.64 9.61 -15.49
C PRO A 274 3.63 9.01 -16.48
N ALA A 275 3.97 7.87 -17.11
CA ALA A 275 3.09 7.20 -18.06
C ALA A 275 1.84 6.61 -17.38
N LEU A 276 2.00 6.05 -16.19
CA LEU A 276 0.91 5.56 -15.34
C LEU A 276 -0.05 6.70 -14.99
N LEU A 277 0.47 7.87 -14.60
CA LEU A 277 -0.34 9.05 -14.30
C LEU A 277 -1.09 9.56 -15.54
N PHE A 278 -0.42 9.71 -16.68
CA PHE A 278 -1.08 10.14 -17.92
C PHE A 278 -2.23 9.20 -18.31
N ASN A 279 -2.03 7.89 -18.21
CA ASN A 279 -3.10 6.94 -18.51
C ASN A 279 -4.22 6.98 -17.45
N GLY A 280 -3.88 7.03 -16.16
CA GLY A 280 -4.86 7.07 -15.06
C GLY A 280 -5.72 8.33 -15.07
N MET A 281 -5.16 9.47 -15.49
CA MET A 281 -5.87 10.75 -15.54
C MET A 281 -6.98 10.81 -16.60
N ILE A 282 -7.08 9.84 -17.51
CA ILE A 282 -8.16 9.76 -18.51
C ILE A 282 -9.55 9.74 -17.86
N ASP A 283 -9.70 9.15 -16.67
CA ASP A 283 -11.00 9.02 -15.99
C ASP A 283 -11.28 10.11 -14.94
N ASN A 284 -10.41 11.13 -14.80
CA ASN A 284 -10.50 12.20 -13.79
C ASN A 284 -10.70 11.70 -12.33
N SER A 285 -10.38 10.45 -12.02
CA SER A 285 -10.57 9.84 -10.69
C SER A 285 -9.48 8.81 -10.43
N VAL A 286 -8.24 9.30 -10.39
CA VAL A 286 -7.05 8.52 -10.08
C VAL A 286 -6.36 9.08 -8.84
N GLY A 287 -5.81 8.20 -8.01
CA GLY A 287 -4.90 8.55 -6.93
C GLY A 287 -3.67 7.66 -6.97
N VAL A 288 -2.68 7.99 -6.15
CA VAL A 288 -1.45 7.21 -5.99
C VAL A 288 -1.30 6.81 -4.52
N MET A 289 -0.87 5.58 -4.26
CA MET A 289 -0.45 5.15 -2.94
C MET A 289 1.04 4.82 -2.97
N ILE A 290 1.81 5.45 -2.09
CA ILE A 290 3.20 5.08 -1.84
C ILE A 290 3.17 3.89 -0.88
N ALA A 291 3.19 2.67 -1.43
CA ALA A 291 3.08 1.44 -0.66
C ALA A 291 4.47 0.98 -0.19
N ARG A 292 4.97 1.67 0.84
CA ARG A 292 6.36 1.63 1.29
C ARG A 292 6.87 0.26 1.75
N GLY A 293 5.99 -0.68 2.08
CA GLY A 293 6.37 -2.03 2.55
C GLY A 293 7.11 -2.80 1.47
N ASP A 294 6.40 -3.15 0.40
CA ASP A 294 6.98 -3.82 -0.77
C ASP A 294 7.99 -2.91 -1.48
N LEU A 295 7.68 -1.61 -1.62
CA LEU A 295 8.53 -0.67 -2.33
C LEU A 295 9.94 -0.61 -1.75
N ALA A 296 10.09 -0.55 -0.42
CA ALA A 296 11.40 -0.46 0.24
C ALA A 296 12.27 -1.69 -0.02
N VAL A 297 11.66 -2.86 -0.16
CA VAL A 297 12.40 -4.09 -0.51
C VAL A 297 12.82 -4.04 -1.98
N GLU A 298 11.97 -3.51 -2.85
CA GLU A 298 12.22 -3.45 -4.29
C GLU A 298 13.29 -2.44 -4.71
N ILE A 299 13.39 -1.28 -4.03
CA ILE A 299 14.39 -0.24 -4.38
C ILE A 299 15.57 -0.18 -3.42
N GLY A 300 15.53 -0.94 -2.32
CA GLY A 300 16.45 -0.82 -1.19
C GLY A 300 15.99 0.24 -0.19
N PHE A 301 16.19 -0.06 1.10
CA PHE A 301 15.69 0.75 2.22
C PHE A 301 16.23 2.19 2.23
N GLU A 302 17.47 2.37 1.81
CA GLU A 302 18.16 3.66 1.78
C GLU A 302 17.49 4.62 0.79
N ARG A 303 17.06 4.08 -0.35
CA ARG A 303 16.44 4.83 -1.44
C ARG A 303 14.98 5.19 -1.19
N LEU A 304 14.34 4.60 -0.19
CA LEU A 304 12.96 4.93 0.16
C LEU A 304 12.80 6.43 0.45
N SER A 305 13.79 7.03 1.12
CA SER A 305 13.76 8.44 1.50
C SER A 305 13.76 9.41 0.30
N GLU A 306 14.48 9.09 -0.77
CA GLU A 306 14.49 9.90 -2.01
C GLU A 306 13.24 9.62 -2.87
N ILE A 307 12.89 8.34 -3.07
CA ILE A 307 11.85 7.96 -4.03
C ILE A 307 10.46 8.39 -3.57
N GLN A 308 10.16 8.32 -2.27
CA GLN A 308 8.88 8.82 -1.76
C GLN A 308 8.71 10.32 -2.06
N GLU A 309 9.81 11.08 -2.11
CA GLU A 309 9.79 12.51 -2.42
C GLU A 309 9.57 12.77 -3.91
N GLU A 310 10.25 12.01 -4.76
CA GLU A 310 10.03 12.07 -6.21
C GLU A 310 8.58 11.74 -6.57
N ILE A 311 7.98 10.72 -5.94
CA ILE A 311 6.58 10.37 -6.16
C ILE A 311 5.66 11.53 -5.74
N LEU A 312 5.89 12.13 -4.56
CA LEU A 312 5.12 13.29 -4.10
C LEU A 312 5.21 14.46 -5.09
N TRP A 313 6.41 14.77 -5.61
CA TRP A 313 6.61 15.86 -6.55
C TRP A 313 5.88 15.64 -7.87
N ILE A 314 6.03 14.45 -8.46
CA ILE A 314 5.40 14.12 -9.73
C ILE A 314 3.88 14.14 -9.59
N CYS A 315 3.34 13.63 -8.47
CA CYS A 315 1.90 13.65 -8.21
C CYS A 315 1.37 15.08 -7.91
N GLU A 316 2.13 15.92 -7.18
CA GLU A 316 1.75 17.32 -6.97
C GLU A 316 1.66 18.08 -8.30
N ALA A 317 2.61 17.85 -9.21
CA ALA A 317 2.62 18.43 -10.55
C ALA A 317 1.47 17.92 -11.43
N ALA A 318 1.10 16.65 -11.29
CA ALA A 318 -0.06 16.05 -11.97
C ALA A 318 -1.41 16.43 -11.33
N HIS A 319 -1.38 17.06 -10.15
CA HIS A 319 -2.54 17.34 -9.30
C HIS A 319 -3.29 16.06 -8.88
N VAL A 320 -2.58 14.96 -8.69
CA VAL A 320 -3.12 13.65 -8.30
C VAL A 320 -2.94 13.45 -6.80
N PRO A 321 -3.99 13.07 -6.05
CA PRO A 321 -3.88 12.87 -4.60
C PRO A 321 -2.99 11.67 -4.26
N VAL A 322 -2.17 11.82 -3.22
CA VAL A 322 -1.26 10.79 -2.74
C VAL A 322 -1.70 10.25 -1.38
N ILE A 323 -1.61 8.93 -1.21
CA ILE A 323 -1.78 8.22 0.06
C ILE A 323 -0.40 7.78 0.55
N TRP A 324 -0.01 8.29 1.72
CA TRP A 324 1.18 7.91 2.47
C TRP A 324 0.90 6.63 3.26
N ALA A 325 1.44 5.50 2.79
CA ALA A 325 1.02 4.20 3.30
C ALA A 325 2.15 3.34 3.89
N THR A 326 1.71 2.42 4.74
CA THR A 326 2.51 1.37 5.39
C THR A 326 3.41 1.88 6.51
N GLN A 327 3.41 1.18 7.65
CA GLN A 327 4.28 1.41 8.82
C GLN A 327 4.20 2.80 9.50
N VAL A 328 3.20 3.64 9.19
CA VAL A 328 2.96 4.88 9.93
C VAL A 328 2.47 4.55 11.34
N LEU A 329 3.22 4.97 12.36
CA LEU A 329 2.90 4.72 13.78
C LEU A 329 2.63 3.22 14.09
N GLU A 330 3.33 2.32 13.41
CA GLU A 330 3.12 0.86 13.50
C GLU A 330 3.29 0.33 14.94
N THR A 331 4.37 0.75 15.61
CA THR A 331 4.70 0.36 16.99
C THR A 331 3.70 0.94 17.97
N LEU A 332 3.24 2.17 17.76
CA LEU A 332 2.17 2.77 18.56
C LEU A 332 0.90 1.94 18.45
N ASN A 333 0.54 1.54 17.24
CA ASN A 333 -0.66 0.77 16.98
C ASN A 333 -0.61 -0.63 17.58
N LYS A 334 0.59 -1.24 17.64
CA LYS A 334 0.83 -2.57 18.23
C LYS A 334 0.99 -2.56 19.75
N THR A 335 1.71 -1.59 20.31
CA THR A 335 2.23 -1.62 21.69
C THR A 335 1.70 -0.49 22.57
N GLY A 336 1.07 0.52 21.97
CA GLY A 336 0.59 1.71 22.68
C GLY A 336 1.65 2.81 22.85
N PHE A 337 2.87 2.63 22.35
CA PHE A 337 3.95 3.62 22.40
C PHE A 337 4.59 3.83 21.03
N ALA A 338 4.71 5.10 20.62
CA ALA A 338 5.39 5.49 19.39
C ALA A 338 6.88 5.66 19.61
N THR A 339 7.67 5.30 18.61
CA THR A 339 9.08 5.66 18.52
C THR A 339 9.25 7.09 18.00
N ARG A 340 10.42 7.71 18.24
CA ARG A 340 10.71 9.06 17.73
C ARG A 340 10.72 9.13 16.20
N SER A 341 11.21 8.06 15.55
CA SER A 341 11.21 7.93 14.10
C SER A 341 9.80 7.89 13.54
N GLU A 342 8.88 7.16 14.17
CA GLU A 342 7.48 7.10 13.73
C GLU A 342 6.73 8.42 13.89
N ILE A 343 7.01 9.19 14.95
CA ILE A 343 6.43 10.54 15.11
C ILE A 343 6.93 11.47 13.99
N THR A 344 8.21 11.34 13.62
CA THR A 344 8.79 12.10 12.52
C THR A 344 8.16 11.69 11.18
N ASP A 345 8.02 10.39 10.94
CA ASP A 345 7.36 9.85 9.73
C ASP A 345 5.90 10.32 9.61
N ALA A 346 5.13 10.23 10.70
CA ALA A 346 3.75 10.70 10.74
C ALA A 346 3.63 12.21 10.45
N ALA A 347 4.62 13.00 10.87
CA ALA A 347 4.67 14.43 10.57
C ALA A 347 4.93 14.69 9.07
N TYR A 348 5.76 13.88 8.40
CA TYR A 348 5.96 13.95 6.95
C TYR A 348 4.70 13.59 6.15
N GLY A 349 3.84 12.74 6.71
CA GLY A 349 2.55 12.41 6.12
C GLY A 349 1.65 13.61 5.78
N VAL A 350 1.91 14.80 6.37
CA VAL A 350 1.22 16.06 6.02
C VAL A 350 1.37 16.47 4.56
N MET A 351 2.43 16.00 3.88
CA MET A 351 2.69 16.33 2.47
C MET A 351 1.75 15.57 1.52
N ALA A 352 1.14 14.49 2.00
CA ALA A 352 0.17 13.68 1.25
C ALA A 352 -1.26 14.12 1.55
N GLU A 353 -2.21 13.73 0.69
CA GLU A 353 -3.64 13.96 0.88
C GLU A 353 -4.24 13.00 1.90
N CYS A 354 -3.62 11.83 2.10
CA CYS A 354 -4.09 10.83 3.03
C CYS A 354 -2.92 10.09 3.68
N VAL A 355 -3.10 9.67 4.93
CA VAL A 355 -2.15 8.83 5.66
C VAL A 355 -2.86 7.54 6.09
N MET A 356 -2.27 6.39 5.75
CA MET A 356 -2.84 5.07 6.04
C MET A 356 -2.27 4.47 7.33
N LEU A 357 -3.17 4.00 8.19
CA LEU A 357 -2.88 3.20 9.37
C LEU A 357 -3.27 1.74 9.14
N ASN A 358 -2.37 0.84 9.51
CA ASN A 358 -2.62 -0.61 9.52
C ASN A 358 -3.55 -1.01 10.67
N LYS A 359 -3.95 -2.29 10.71
CA LYS A 359 -4.68 -2.87 11.84
C LYS A 359 -3.79 -2.98 13.09
N GLY A 360 -4.35 -2.72 14.27
CA GLY A 360 -3.63 -2.84 15.54
C GLY A 360 -4.50 -2.62 16.77
N LYS A 361 -3.99 -3.06 17.93
CA LYS A 361 -4.72 -3.07 19.21
C LYS A 361 -5.03 -1.68 19.74
N HIS A 362 -4.21 -0.69 19.40
CA HIS A 362 -4.31 0.68 19.92
C HIS A 362 -4.74 1.66 18.83
N ILE A 363 -5.59 1.24 17.90
CA ILE A 363 -5.95 2.03 16.72
C ILE A 363 -6.61 3.37 17.08
N ILE A 364 -7.48 3.42 18.10
CA ILE A 364 -8.11 4.69 18.55
C ILE A 364 -7.05 5.71 18.98
N LYS A 365 -6.11 5.29 19.84
CA LYS A 365 -5.00 6.13 20.29
C LYS A 365 -4.11 6.56 19.12
N THR A 366 -3.89 5.66 18.16
CA THR A 366 -3.07 5.91 16.98
C THR A 366 -3.69 6.97 16.08
N ILE A 367 -5.00 6.87 15.79
CA ILE A 367 -5.76 7.87 15.03
C ILE A 367 -5.68 9.23 15.71
N GLN A 368 -5.94 9.30 17.02
CA GLN A 368 -5.90 10.55 17.78
C GLN A 368 -4.50 11.19 17.77
N THR A 369 -3.46 10.37 17.91
CA THR A 369 -2.07 10.84 17.86
C THR A 369 -1.73 11.37 16.47
N LEU A 370 -2.12 10.66 15.41
CA LEU A 370 -1.90 11.09 14.04
C LEU A 370 -2.67 12.38 13.74
N ASP A 371 -3.93 12.49 14.14
CA ASP A 371 -4.75 13.68 13.94
C ASP A 371 -4.13 14.92 14.61
N ASP A 372 -3.65 14.81 15.86
CA ASP A 372 -2.95 15.91 16.54
C ASP A 372 -1.66 16.33 15.82
N ILE A 373 -0.85 15.36 15.37
CA ILE A 373 0.37 15.63 14.60
C ILE A 373 0.01 16.39 13.31
N LEU A 374 -0.92 15.87 12.51
CA LEU A 374 -1.27 16.44 11.22
C LEU A 374 -1.88 17.84 11.35
N ARG A 375 -2.77 18.07 12.33
CA ARG A 375 -3.33 19.41 12.62
C ARG A 375 -2.28 20.43 13.00
N ARG A 376 -1.21 20.01 13.68
CA ARG A 376 -0.10 20.92 13.99
C ARG A 376 0.74 21.18 12.75
N GLN A 377 1.06 20.14 11.99
CA GLN A 377 1.96 20.25 10.83
C GLN A 377 1.38 21.06 9.66
N VAL A 378 0.07 20.95 9.39
CA VAL A 378 -0.58 21.70 8.30
C VAL A 378 -0.45 23.22 8.46
N LEU A 379 -0.22 23.69 9.69
CA LEU A 379 -0.02 25.11 9.98
C LEU A 379 1.39 25.59 9.60
N HIS A 380 2.32 24.67 9.36
CA HIS A 380 3.72 24.94 9.07
C HIS A 380 4.12 24.60 7.63
N VAL A 381 3.43 23.64 7.03
CA VAL A 381 3.75 23.10 5.71
C VAL A 381 2.47 22.98 4.87
N ASP A 382 2.52 23.47 3.64
CA ASP A 382 1.58 23.12 2.58
C ASP A 382 2.35 22.39 1.48
N LYS A 383 2.09 21.09 1.33
CA LYS A 383 2.86 20.21 0.45
C LYS A 383 4.35 20.30 0.72
N LYS A 384 5.12 20.87 -0.21
CA LYS A 384 6.57 21.09 -0.09
C LYS A 384 6.97 22.49 0.36
N ARG A 385 6.00 23.36 0.63
CA ARG A 385 6.25 24.76 0.94
C ARG A 385 6.11 24.98 2.44
N TYR A 386 7.13 25.59 3.06
CA TYR A 386 7.00 26.11 4.42
C TYR A 386 6.15 27.39 4.40
N ILE A 387 5.11 27.43 5.23
CA ILE A 387 4.21 28.59 5.35
C ILE A 387 4.82 29.68 6.27
N LEU A 388 5.87 29.34 7.04
CA LEU A 388 6.60 30.25 7.95
C LEU A 388 5.68 31.06 8.88
N ARG A 389 4.61 30.44 9.37
CA ARG A 389 3.66 31.11 10.26
C ARG A 389 4.33 31.62 11.55
N PRO A 390 3.76 32.65 12.21
CA PRO A 390 4.24 33.09 13.52
C PRO A 390 4.28 31.95 14.55
N LEU A 391 5.45 31.74 15.16
CA LEU A 391 5.67 30.66 16.11
C LEU A 391 5.06 30.99 17.48
N GLY A 392 4.38 30.01 18.08
CA GLY A 392 3.81 30.16 19.42
C GLY A 392 4.85 30.51 20.48
N ILE A 393 6.05 29.92 20.38
CA ILE A 393 7.18 30.20 21.28
C ILE A 393 7.59 31.67 21.18
N ALA A 394 7.73 32.20 19.95
CA ALA A 394 8.09 33.60 19.75
C ALA A 394 7.00 34.55 20.27
N LYS A 395 5.71 34.23 20.02
CA LYS A 395 4.59 35.02 20.55
C LYS A 395 4.55 35.06 22.08
N ASN A 396 4.86 33.94 22.73
CA ASN A 396 4.88 33.86 24.19
C ASN A 396 6.10 34.56 24.80
N PHE A 397 7.25 34.54 24.11
CA PHE A 397 8.46 35.24 24.55
C PHE A 397 8.36 36.76 24.41
N LEU A 398 7.68 37.24 23.37
CA LEU A 398 7.48 38.67 23.10
C LEU A 398 6.34 39.31 23.91
N ARG A 399 5.60 38.52 24.67
CA ARG A 399 4.60 38.97 25.64
C ARG A 399 5.25 39.08 27.01
#